data_AF-H6L0J7-F1
#
_entry.id   AF-H6L0J7-F1
#
_cell.length_a   1.000
_cell.length_b   1.000
_cell.length_c   1.000
_cell.angle_alpha   90.00
_cell.angle_beta   90.00
_cell.angle_gamma   90.00
#
_symmetry.space_group_name_H-M   'P 1'
#
loop_
_entity.id
_entity.type
_entity.pdbx_description
1 polymer ?
#
loop_
_entity_poly.entity_id
_entity_poly.type
_entity_poly.pdbx_seq_one_letter_code
_entity_poly.pdbx_strand_id
1 'polypeptide(L)'
;MTSANKWLALGQKNMKNIFLLLFIIGSVEAFAQSELRPLSMLEGDTLVRAKIFVKNPEKLKVQKGKMYFWYHKDRLLGTEAAYSGLLLEGLYERFYPNQNLLEKGFFHKGLKHGLWQKWWENGRLKEELNWKKGQKKGVLRRYNAAGQLIEKGQYRKGKLHGKYYFFDPETGRCIRVERYKKGEKKAAKPKKERKKKPAQKEKKKAKQKKKSATTSSK
;
A
#
# COMPACT_ATOMS: atom_id res chain seq x y z
N MET A 1 -62.45 11.81 -60.94
CA MET A 1 -61.63 12.95 -61.40
C MET A 1 -62.03 14.19 -60.60
N THR A 2 -61.08 14.75 -59.83
CA THR A 2 -61.01 16.07 -59.13
C THR A 2 -60.22 15.84 -57.83
N SER A 3 -58.89 15.73 -57.90
CA SER A 3 -57.90 16.82 -57.91
C SER A 3 -57.93 17.73 -56.68
N ALA A 4 -56.95 17.49 -55.81
CA ALA A 4 -56.01 18.45 -55.23
C ALA A 4 -56.48 19.54 -54.23
N ASN A 5 -55.62 19.66 -53.20
CA ASN A 5 -55.31 20.85 -52.40
C ASN A 5 -56.25 21.23 -51.24
N LYS A 6 -55.93 20.69 -50.07
CA LYS A 6 -55.91 21.44 -48.80
C LYS A 6 -54.72 21.02 -47.93
N TRP A 7 -53.52 21.30 -48.43
CA TRP A 7 -52.34 21.49 -47.58
C TRP A 7 -52.26 22.99 -47.26
N LEU A 8 -52.61 23.38 -46.04
CA LEU A 8 -52.17 24.57 -45.31
C LEU A 8 -53.12 24.78 -44.12
N ALA A 9 -52.76 24.24 -42.95
CA ALA A 9 -52.91 24.95 -41.68
C ALA A 9 -52.38 24.07 -40.53
N LEU A 10 -51.68 24.75 -39.62
CA LEU A 10 -51.51 24.41 -38.21
C LEU A 10 -50.48 23.34 -37.85
N GLY A 11 -49.31 23.84 -37.44
CA GLY A 11 -48.34 23.06 -36.70
C GLY A 11 -47.19 23.83 -36.08
N GLN A 12 -47.17 25.16 -36.13
CA GLN A 12 -46.16 25.99 -35.47
C GLN A 12 -46.46 26.12 -33.96
N LYS A 13 -46.39 25.00 -33.24
CA LYS A 13 -46.51 24.99 -31.77
C LYS A 13 -45.94 23.68 -31.23
N ASN A 14 -44.62 23.51 -31.25
CA ASN A 14 -43.88 22.60 -30.34
C ASN A 14 -42.34 22.67 -30.51
N MET A 15 -41.77 23.82 -30.91
CA MET A 15 -40.30 23.97 -31.00
C MET A 15 -39.65 24.47 -29.70
N LYS A 16 -40.43 24.79 -28.65
CA LYS A 16 -39.88 25.34 -27.40
C LYS A 16 -39.38 24.27 -26.40
N ASN A 17 -39.76 23.00 -26.58
CA ASN A 17 -39.35 21.90 -25.66
C ASN A 17 -38.21 21.01 -26.18
N ILE A 18 -37.72 21.22 -27.40
CA ILE A 18 -36.60 20.43 -27.94
C ILE A 18 -35.24 21.04 -27.55
N PHE A 19 -35.17 22.35 -27.35
CA PHE A 19 -33.94 23.01 -26.88
C PHE A 19 -33.58 22.69 -25.42
N LEU A 20 -34.55 22.31 -24.58
CA LEU A 20 -34.29 21.94 -23.18
C LEU A 20 -33.73 20.51 -23.04
N LEU A 21 -33.97 19.63 -24.03
CA LEU A 21 -33.42 18.27 -24.05
C LEU A 21 -31.99 18.20 -24.62
N LEU A 22 -31.59 19.16 -25.46
CA LEU A 22 -30.20 19.28 -25.93
C LEU A 22 -29.27 19.89 -24.86
N PHE A 23 -29.81 20.60 -23.87
CA PHE A 23 -29.02 21.14 -22.76
C PHE A 23 -28.61 20.10 -21.70
N ILE A 24 -29.29 18.94 -21.63
CA ILE A 24 -28.88 17.84 -20.75
C ILE A 24 -27.73 17.03 -21.37
N ILE A 25 -27.57 17.05 -22.70
CA ILE A 25 -26.43 16.40 -23.38
C ILE A 25 -25.18 17.32 -23.38
N GLY A 26 -25.37 18.64 -23.30
CA GLY A 26 -24.27 19.62 -23.27
C GLY A 26 -23.58 19.83 -21.92
N SER A 27 -24.02 19.16 -20.84
CA SER A 27 -23.41 19.25 -19.51
C SER A 27 -22.68 17.97 -19.08
N VAL A 28 -22.35 17.09 -20.04
CA VAL A 28 -21.04 16.44 -19.94
C VAL A 28 -20.03 17.50 -20.31
N GLU A 29 -19.85 18.50 -19.43
CA GLU A 29 -18.54 19.10 -19.27
C GLU A 29 -17.61 17.91 -19.24
N ALA A 30 -16.76 17.81 -20.25
CA ALA A 30 -15.74 16.81 -20.32
C ALA A 30 -14.93 16.96 -19.04
N PHE A 31 -15.36 16.25 -18.00
CA PHE A 31 -14.57 15.97 -16.84
C PHE A 31 -13.40 15.29 -17.52
N ALA A 32 -12.29 16.01 -17.61
CA ALA A 32 -11.03 15.51 -18.08
C ALA A 32 -10.64 14.44 -17.08
N GLN A 33 -11.30 13.31 -17.18
CA GLN A 33 -11.14 12.12 -16.40
C GLN A 33 -9.89 11.55 -16.99
N SER A 34 -8.79 12.12 -16.51
CA SER A 34 -7.43 11.93 -16.95
C SER A 34 -7.27 10.54 -17.55
N GLU A 35 -7.27 10.47 -18.89
CA GLU A 35 -7.25 9.19 -19.56
C GLU A 35 -5.97 8.46 -19.13
N LEU A 36 -6.15 7.26 -18.59
CA LEU A 36 -5.03 6.43 -18.15
C LEU A 36 -4.66 5.50 -19.28
N ARG A 37 -3.39 5.49 -19.64
CA ARG A 37 -2.86 4.56 -20.64
C ARG A 37 -2.21 3.37 -19.94
N PRO A 38 -2.64 2.13 -20.22
CA PRO A 38 -1.88 0.95 -19.82
C PRO A 38 -0.54 0.95 -20.57
N LEU A 39 0.52 0.54 -19.88
CA LEU A 39 1.87 0.47 -20.39
C LEU A 39 2.44 -0.90 -20.06
N SER A 40 2.94 -1.61 -21.07
CA SER A 40 3.72 -2.85 -20.93
C SER A 40 5.05 -2.64 -21.62
N MET A 41 6.16 -2.89 -20.92
CA MET A 41 7.50 -2.64 -21.44
C MET A 41 8.54 -3.54 -20.77
N LEU A 42 9.69 -3.71 -21.43
CA LEU A 42 10.85 -4.41 -20.87
C LEU A 42 11.84 -3.41 -20.27
N GLU A 43 12.35 -3.71 -19.08
CA GLU A 43 13.48 -3.02 -18.44
C GLU A 43 14.61 -4.06 -18.27
N GLY A 44 15.44 -4.20 -19.31
CA GLY A 44 16.32 -5.36 -19.45
C GLY A 44 15.52 -6.62 -19.79
N ASP A 45 15.65 -7.67 -18.98
CA ASP A 45 14.91 -8.95 -19.06
C ASP A 45 13.61 -8.95 -18.25
N THR A 46 13.33 -7.85 -17.54
CA THR A 46 12.20 -7.72 -16.63
C THR A 46 11.00 -7.10 -17.36
N LEU A 47 9.86 -7.78 -17.36
CA LEU A 47 8.60 -7.20 -17.80
C LEU A 47 8.01 -6.27 -16.74
N VAL A 48 7.58 -5.09 -17.15
CA VAL A 48 6.85 -4.13 -16.32
C VAL A 48 5.50 -3.82 -16.95
N ARG A 49 4.44 -3.91 -16.15
CA ARG A 49 3.09 -3.45 -16.47
C ARG A 49 2.71 -2.31 -15.52
N ALA A 50 2.30 -1.19 -16.08
CA ALA A 50 1.93 0.00 -15.33
C ALA A 50 0.74 0.69 -15.99
N LYS A 51 0.21 1.68 -15.29
CA LYS A 51 -0.70 2.68 -15.85
C LYS A 51 -0.09 4.06 -15.66
N ILE A 52 -0.17 4.88 -16.69
CA ILE A 52 0.35 6.25 -16.70
C ILE A 52 -0.76 7.21 -17.11
N PHE A 53 -0.65 8.46 -16.70
CA PHE A 53 -1.50 9.50 -17.26
C PHE A 53 -1.18 9.73 -18.73
N VAL A 54 -2.20 9.97 -19.56
CA VAL A 54 -2.01 10.53 -20.92
C VAL A 54 -1.65 12.02 -20.84
N LYS A 55 -2.27 12.75 -19.89
CA LYS A 55 -1.91 14.12 -19.51
C LYS A 55 -1.85 14.22 -17.98
N ASN A 56 -0.76 14.78 -17.46
CA ASN A 56 -0.62 14.98 -16.02
C ASN A 56 -1.66 15.97 -15.47
N PRO A 57 -2.06 15.85 -14.19
CA PRO A 57 -2.94 16.82 -13.54
C PRO A 57 -2.31 18.23 -13.50
N GLU A 58 -3.04 19.24 -13.96
CA GLU A 58 -2.53 20.61 -14.17
C GLU A 58 -2.04 21.31 -12.88
N LYS A 59 -2.59 20.97 -11.71
CA LYS A 59 -2.30 21.63 -10.43
C LYS A 59 -1.51 20.75 -9.46
N LEU A 60 -0.67 19.84 -9.95
CA LEU A 60 0.14 19.00 -9.06
C LEU A 60 1.32 19.79 -8.47
N LYS A 61 1.19 20.22 -7.20
CA LYS A 61 2.32 20.76 -6.44
C LYS A 61 3.24 19.63 -5.98
N VAL A 62 4.46 19.64 -6.50
CA VAL A 62 5.50 18.66 -6.15
C VAL A 62 6.02 18.94 -4.74
N GLN A 63 6.26 17.89 -3.96
CA GLN A 63 6.68 18.00 -2.56
C GLN A 63 8.12 17.52 -2.36
N LYS A 64 8.94 18.38 -1.74
CA LYS A 64 10.32 18.05 -1.33
C LYS A 64 10.35 16.80 -0.43
N GLY A 65 11.35 15.94 -0.59
CA GLY A 65 11.47 14.70 0.19
C GLY A 65 10.55 13.57 -0.27
N LYS A 66 9.84 13.71 -1.40
CA LYS A 66 9.02 12.64 -1.99
C LYS A 66 9.57 12.22 -3.34
N MET A 67 9.60 10.91 -3.54
CA MET A 67 9.94 10.31 -4.83
C MET A 67 8.70 10.24 -5.72
N TYR A 68 8.80 10.83 -6.90
CA TYR A 68 7.79 10.77 -7.95
C TYR A 68 8.26 9.85 -9.07
N PHE A 69 7.37 8.97 -9.52
CA PHE A 69 7.61 7.99 -10.56
C PHE A 69 6.84 8.38 -11.82
N TRP A 70 7.53 8.35 -12.94
CA TRP A 70 7.03 8.82 -14.23
C TRP A 70 7.66 8.06 -15.40
N TYR A 71 7.00 8.13 -16.54
CA TYR A 71 7.40 7.49 -17.79
C TYR A 71 7.82 8.52 -18.83
N HIS A 72 8.91 8.26 -19.54
CA HIS A 72 9.39 9.06 -20.67
C HIS A 72 10.34 8.25 -21.55
N LYS A 73 10.13 8.29 -22.88
CA LYS A 73 10.96 7.62 -23.90
C LYS A 73 11.32 6.18 -23.53
N ASP A 74 10.30 5.37 -23.29
CA ASP A 74 10.43 3.94 -22.94
C ASP A 74 11.25 3.66 -21.69
N ARG A 75 11.23 4.59 -20.73
CA ARG A 75 11.86 4.43 -19.43
C ARG A 75 10.91 4.83 -18.32
N LEU A 76 10.94 4.05 -17.25
CA LEU A 76 10.35 4.42 -15.97
C LEU A 76 11.43 5.02 -15.09
N LEU A 77 11.16 6.21 -14.58
CA LEU A 77 12.11 7.00 -13.80
C LEU A 77 11.50 7.36 -12.46
N GLY A 78 12.36 7.48 -11.45
CA GLY A 78 11.99 7.93 -10.11
C GLY A 78 12.91 9.07 -9.70
N THR A 79 12.34 10.25 -9.46
CA THR A 79 13.10 11.45 -9.08
C THR A 79 12.54 12.06 -7.80
N GLU A 80 13.42 12.62 -6.96
CA GLU A 80 12.97 13.36 -5.79
C GLU A 80 12.40 14.70 -6.23
N ALA A 81 11.18 15.00 -5.80
CA ALA A 81 10.56 16.32 -5.91
C ALA A 81 10.51 16.94 -7.32
N ALA A 82 10.62 16.14 -8.38
CA ALA A 82 10.52 16.58 -9.77
C ALA A 82 10.04 15.43 -10.67
N TYR A 83 9.61 15.76 -11.89
CA TYR A 83 9.35 14.84 -13.01
C TYR A 83 9.35 15.63 -14.32
N SER A 84 9.65 14.99 -15.46
CA SER A 84 9.56 15.64 -16.78
C SER A 84 8.76 14.85 -17.81
N GLY A 85 8.08 13.78 -17.40
CA GLY A 85 7.21 12.96 -18.25
C GLY A 85 5.88 12.64 -17.59
N LEU A 86 5.29 11.52 -17.99
CA LEU A 86 3.93 11.14 -17.60
C LEU A 86 3.94 10.37 -16.27
N LEU A 87 3.24 10.88 -15.27
CA LEU A 87 3.21 10.27 -13.94
C LEU A 87 2.52 8.91 -13.95
N LEU A 88 2.98 8.01 -13.09
CA LEU A 88 2.31 6.72 -12.87
C LEU A 88 1.04 6.91 -12.05
N GLU A 89 0.01 6.14 -12.36
CA GLU A 89 -1.29 6.12 -11.67
C GLU A 89 -1.85 4.70 -11.67
N GLY A 90 -2.42 4.25 -10.57
CA GLY A 90 -3.07 2.94 -10.50
C GLY A 90 -2.09 1.79 -10.34
N LEU A 91 -2.49 0.61 -10.83
CA LEU A 91 -1.76 -0.64 -10.63
C LEU A 91 -0.40 -0.63 -11.33
N TYR A 92 0.60 -1.13 -10.61
CA TYR A 92 1.96 -1.37 -11.08
C TYR A 92 2.35 -2.81 -10.75
N GLU A 93 2.92 -3.51 -11.72
CA GLU A 93 3.40 -4.87 -11.62
C GLU A 93 4.75 -4.99 -12.34
N ARG A 94 5.71 -5.66 -11.71
CA ARG A 94 7.02 -5.98 -12.26
C ARG A 94 7.23 -7.47 -12.11
N PHE A 95 7.80 -8.11 -13.12
CA PHE A 95 7.96 -9.57 -13.20
C PHE A 95 9.42 -9.95 -13.40
N TYR A 96 9.82 -11.07 -12.82
CA TYR A 96 11.08 -11.72 -13.12
C TYR A 96 11.09 -12.27 -14.56
N PRO A 97 12.26 -12.62 -15.12
CA PRO A 97 12.34 -13.26 -16.45
C PRO A 97 11.55 -14.57 -16.55
N ASN A 98 11.44 -15.30 -15.43
CA ASN A 98 10.61 -16.51 -15.31
C ASN A 98 9.10 -16.22 -15.20
N GLN A 99 8.68 -14.97 -15.41
CA GLN A 99 7.29 -14.48 -15.34
C GLN A 99 6.65 -14.49 -13.95
N ASN A 100 7.37 -14.91 -12.89
CA ASN A 100 6.88 -14.74 -11.53
C ASN A 100 6.86 -13.26 -11.14
N LEU A 101 5.87 -12.89 -10.31
CA LEU A 101 5.75 -11.53 -9.83
C LEU A 101 6.98 -11.15 -9.00
N LEU A 102 7.54 -9.95 -9.23
CA LEU A 102 8.69 -9.40 -8.52
C LEU A 102 8.23 -8.31 -7.55
N GLU A 103 7.43 -7.37 -8.02
CA GLU A 103 6.88 -6.26 -7.24
C GLU A 103 5.49 -5.88 -7.73
N LYS A 104 4.60 -5.50 -6.81
CA LYS A 104 3.25 -5.04 -7.10
C LYS A 104 2.83 -3.99 -6.12
N GLY A 105 2.09 -3.01 -6.59
CA GLY A 105 1.47 -2.01 -5.76
C GLY A 105 0.70 -1.00 -6.59
N PHE A 106 0.38 0.13 -5.97
CA PHE A 106 -0.37 1.19 -6.61
C PHE A 106 0.39 2.51 -6.55
N PHE A 107 0.28 3.27 -7.62
CA PHE A 107 0.66 4.67 -7.67
C PHE A 107 -0.57 5.58 -7.60
N HIS A 108 -0.37 6.75 -7.01
CA HIS A 108 -1.31 7.85 -7.11
C HIS A 108 -0.53 9.14 -7.34
N LYS A 109 -0.70 9.75 -8.51
CA LYS A 109 -0.02 10.97 -8.98
C LYS A 109 1.49 10.83 -8.88
N GLY A 110 2.01 9.71 -9.38
CA GLY A 110 3.42 9.31 -9.35
C GLY A 110 3.95 8.92 -7.97
N LEU A 111 3.13 8.89 -6.92
CA LEU A 111 3.58 8.53 -5.57
C LEU A 111 3.11 7.12 -5.20
N LYS A 112 3.99 6.29 -4.60
CA LYS A 112 3.58 4.99 -4.03
C LYS A 112 2.42 5.17 -3.04
N HIS A 113 1.38 4.36 -3.21
CA HIS A 113 0.15 4.38 -2.42
C HIS A 113 -0.33 2.95 -2.13
N GLY A 114 -0.99 2.77 -0.99
CA GLY A 114 -1.60 1.49 -0.62
C GLY A 114 -0.57 0.41 -0.29
N LEU A 115 -0.97 -0.85 -0.40
CA LEU A 115 -0.12 -1.99 -0.13
C LEU A 115 0.87 -2.18 -1.28
N TRP A 116 2.14 -2.27 -0.92
CA TRP A 116 3.21 -2.68 -1.82
C TRP A 116 3.78 -4.00 -1.34
N GLN A 117 3.96 -4.91 -2.27
CA GLN A 117 4.44 -6.26 -2.04
C GLN A 117 5.58 -6.56 -3.00
N LYS A 118 6.52 -7.37 -2.52
CA LYS A 118 7.61 -7.94 -3.31
C LYS A 118 7.64 -9.43 -3.08
N TRP A 119 8.08 -10.17 -4.07
CA TRP A 119 8.20 -11.61 -4.02
C TRP A 119 9.62 -12.03 -4.34
N TRP A 120 9.97 -13.24 -3.93
CA TRP A 120 11.14 -13.95 -4.39
C TRP A 120 10.85 -14.55 -5.77
N GLU A 121 11.91 -14.88 -6.51
CA GLU A 121 11.80 -15.46 -7.85
C GLU A 121 11.07 -16.81 -7.88
N ASN A 122 11.02 -17.52 -6.74
CA ASN A 122 10.22 -18.73 -6.54
C ASN A 122 8.73 -18.46 -6.26
N GLY A 123 8.27 -17.22 -6.38
CA GLY A 123 6.88 -16.80 -6.19
C GLY A 123 6.44 -16.62 -4.73
N ARG A 124 7.31 -16.88 -3.73
CA ARG A 124 6.96 -16.66 -2.31
C ARG A 124 7.07 -15.18 -1.94
N LEU A 125 6.17 -14.69 -1.09
CA LEU A 125 6.20 -13.31 -0.62
C LEU A 125 7.55 -13.02 0.07
N LYS A 126 8.14 -11.87 -0.24
CA LYS A 126 9.45 -11.41 0.27
C LYS A 126 9.30 -10.24 1.22
N GLU A 127 8.47 -9.27 0.86
CA GLU A 127 8.27 -8.05 1.65
C GLU A 127 6.86 -7.53 1.42
N GLU A 128 6.25 -6.98 2.46
CA GLU A 128 5.03 -6.19 2.35
C GLU A 128 5.05 -4.95 3.24
N LEU A 129 4.57 -3.83 2.70
CA LEU A 129 4.51 -2.56 3.41
C LEU A 129 3.48 -1.63 2.77
N ASN A 130 2.72 -0.94 3.61
CA ASN A 130 1.80 0.10 3.15
C ASN A 130 2.52 1.44 2.91
N TRP A 131 2.06 2.17 1.91
CA TRP A 131 2.50 3.51 1.54
C TRP A 131 1.33 4.47 1.55
N LYS A 132 1.58 5.72 1.94
CA LYS A 132 0.60 6.81 1.83
C LYS A 132 1.30 8.06 1.31
N LYS A 133 0.89 8.53 0.14
CA LYS A 133 1.44 9.74 -0.52
C LYS A 133 2.97 9.69 -0.60
N GLY A 134 3.53 8.56 -1.05
CA GLY A 134 4.96 8.37 -1.25
C GLY A 134 5.77 8.08 0.03
N GLN A 135 5.11 7.93 1.18
CA GLN A 135 5.78 7.62 2.45
C GLN A 135 5.37 6.26 2.99
N LYS A 136 6.35 5.49 3.44
CA LYS A 136 6.15 4.25 4.19
C LYS A 136 5.27 4.47 5.43
N LYS A 137 4.28 3.61 5.63
CA LYS A 137 3.32 3.67 6.75
C LYS A 137 2.91 2.27 7.18
N GLY A 138 2.81 2.07 8.49
CA GLY A 138 2.22 0.84 9.05
C GLY A 138 3.26 -0.26 9.22
N VAL A 139 2.81 -1.50 9.22
CA VAL A 139 3.65 -2.67 9.52
C VAL A 139 4.45 -3.04 8.28
N LEU A 140 5.76 -3.20 8.45
CA LEU A 140 6.64 -3.88 7.51
C LEU A 140 6.72 -5.35 7.93
N ARG A 141 6.58 -6.28 6.98
CA ARG A 141 6.95 -7.68 7.17
C ARG A 141 7.92 -8.10 6.08
N ARG A 142 8.92 -8.91 6.44
CA ARG A 142 9.84 -9.54 5.50
C ARG A 142 9.97 -11.01 5.78
N TYR A 143 10.08 -11.75 4.68
CA TYR A 143 10.11 -13.19 4.67
C TYR A 143 11.33 -13.67 3.89
N ASN A 144 11.92 -14.78 4.30
CA ASN A 144 13.00 -15.41 3.54
C ASN A 144 12.45 -16.15 2.30
N ALA A 145 13.34 -16.71 1.48
CA ALA A 145 12.95 -17.45 0.27
C ALA A 145 12.13 -18.72 0.57
N ALA A 146 12.16 -19.22 1.81
CA ALA A 146 11.30 -20.31 2.25
C ALA A 146 9.89 -19.83 2.70
N GLY A 147 9.64 -18.52 2.76
CA GLY A 147 8.36 -17.95 3.19
C GLY A 147 8.22 -17.76 4.71
N GLN A 148 9.27 -17.98 5.48
CA GLN A 148 9.28 -17.79 6.93
C GLN A 148 9.46 -16.29 7.26
N LEU A 149 8.67 -15.78 8.20
CA LEU A 149 8.79 -14.39 8.66
C LEU A 149 10.11 -14.23 9.42
N ILE A 150 10.98 -13.35 8.92
CA ILE A 150 12.31 -13.09 9.51
C ILE A 150 12.40 -11.70 10.15
N GLU A 151 11.60 -10.75 9.68
CA GLU A 151 11.59 -9.39 10.23
C GLU A 151 10.20 -8.76 10.28
N LYS A 152 9.94 -7.98 11.33
CA LYS A 152 8.72 -7.19 11.47
C LYS A 152 9.03 -5.83 12.09
N GLY A 153 8.64 -4.76 11.39
CA GLY A 153 8.85 -3.39 11.84
C GLY A 153 7.60 -2.54 11.71
N GLN A 154 7.67 -1.31 12.19
CA GLN A 154 6.60 -0.32 11.99
C GLN A 154 7.17 1.00 11.48
N TYR A 155 6.51 1.56 10.47
CA TYR A 155 6.79 2.87 9.90
C TYR A 155 5.72 3.89 10.29
N ARG A 156 6.16 5.09 10.65
CA ARG A 156 5.31 6.27 10.86
C ARG A 156 5.94 7.46 10.14
N LYS A 157 5.16 8.14 9.29
CA LYS A 157 5.61 9.30 8.49
C LYS A 157 6.92 9.01 7.74
N GLY A 158 7.00 7.87 7.06
CA GLY A 158 8.16 7.47 6.26
C GLY A 158 9.34 6.91 7.05
N LYS A 159 9.34 6.98 8.39
CA LYS A 159 10.48 6.57 9.23
C LYS A 159 10.15 5.38 10.12
N LEU A 160 11.13 4.50 10.36
CA LEU A 160 11.00 3.42 11.34
C LEU A 160 10.70 3.99 12.74
N HIS A 161 9.72 3.40 13.41
CA HIS A 161 9.24 3.87 14.69
C HIS A 161 8.64 2.73 15.50
N GLY A 162 9.08 2.58 16.75
CA GLY A 162 8.62 1.52 17.65
C GLY A 162 9.60 0.35 17.68
N LYS A 163 9.07 -0.85 17.96
CA LYS A 163 9.87 -2.07 18.03
C LYS A 163 10.09 -2.64 16.64
N TYR A 164 11.29 -3.16 16.40
CA TYR A 164 11.67 -3.93 15.23
C TYR A 164 12.07 -5.33 15.71
N TYR A 165 11.43 -6.35 15.18
CA TYR A 165 11.60 -7.73 15.61
C TYR A 165 12.35 -8.51 14.54
N PHE A 166 13.25 -9.36 14.99
CA PHE A 166 13.92 -10.38 14.19
C PHE A 166 13.52 -11.74 14.73
N PHE A 167 13.24 -12.66 13.81
CA PHE A 167 12.75 -14.00 14.14
C PHE A 167 13.71 -15.05 13.62
N ASP A 168 13.82 -16.13 14.37
CA ASP A 168 14.44 -17.35 13.93
C ASP A 168 13.53 -18.02 12.87
N PRO A 169 14.04 -18.32 11.67
CA PRO A 169 13.21 -18.83 10.59
C PRO A 169 12.66 -20.23 10.85
N GLU A 170 13.39 -21.08 11.58
CA GLU A 170 13.01 -22.46 11.85
C GLU A 170 11.91 -22.55 12.92
N THR A 171 12.10 -21.84 14.02
CA THR A 171 11.22 -21.91 15.20
C THR A 171 10.16 -20.81 15.23
N GLY A 172 10.30 -19.75 14.42
CA GLY A 172 9.46 -18.55 14.45
C GLY A 172 9.63 -17.69 15.72
N ARG A 173 10.57 -18.03 16.60
CA ARG A 173 10.77 -17.32 17.87
C ARG A 173 11.45 -15.98 17.65
N CYS A 174 11.03 -14.96 18.40
CA CYS A 174 11.69 -13.66 18.36
C CYS A 174 13.07 -13.74 19.04
N ILE A 175 14.13 -13.62 18.25
CA ILE A 175 15.53 -13.69 18.72
C ILE A 175 16.09 -12.33 19.12
N ARG A 176 15.59 -11.24 18.51
CA ARG A 176 16.10 -9.89 18.77
C ARG A 176 15.00 -8.86 18.61
N VAL A 177 15.00 -7.88 19.51
CA VAL A 177 14.14 -6.70 19.43
C VAL A 177 14.98 -5.45 19.49
N GLU A 178 14.83 -4.60 18.49
CA GLU A 178 15.41 -3.26 18.46
C GLU A 178 14.32 -2.21 18.63
N ARG A 179 14.69 -1.00 19.05
CA ARG A 179 13.75 0.11 19.19
C ARG A 179 14.21 1.28 18.35
N TYR A 180 13.29 1.83 17.57
CA TYR A 180 13.52 2.98 16.71
C TYR A 180 12.61 4.15 17.11
N LYS A 181 13.12 5.37 16.98
CA LYS A 181 12.31 6.59 17.10
C LYS A 181 12.70 7.54 15.99
N LYS A 182 11.75 7.85 15.10
CA LYS A 182 11.93 8.75 13.95
C LYS A 182 13.10 8.32 13.05
N GLY A 183 13.24 7.01 12.81
CA GLY A 183 14.26 6.43 11.93
C GLY A 183 15.56 6.06 12.64
N GLU A 184 15.84 6.62 13.81
CA GLU A 184 17.07 6.34 14.55
C GLU A 184 16.90 5.15 15.50
N LYS A 185 17.86 4.23 15.47
CA LYS A 185 17.99 3.15 16.44
C LYS A 185 18.27 3.75 17.82
N LYS A 186 17.57 3.27 18.83
CA LYS A 186 17.77 3.67 20.23
C LYS A 186 18.46 2.54 20.97
N ALA A 187 19.47 2.91 21.76
CA ALA A 187 20.18 1.98 22.61
C ALA A 187 19.20 1.23 23.53
N ALA A 188 19.47 -0.05 23.76
CA ALA A 188 18.73 -0.81 24.75
C ALA A 188 18.97 -0.14 26.11
N LYS A 189 17.90 0.27 26.79
CA LYS A 189 18.04 0.66 28.21
C LYS A 189 18.55 -0.57 28.97
N PRO A 190 19.56 -0.44 29.84
CA PRO A 190 19.97 -1.56 30.69
C PRO A 190 18.72 -2.09 31.39
N LYS A 191 18.51 -3.41 31.33
CA LYS A 191 17.46 -4.07 32.11
C LYS A 191 17.78 -3.77 33.57
N LYS A 192 17.06 -2.82 34.19
CA LYS A 192 17.05 -2.72 35.66
C LYS A 192 16.56 -4.09 36.14
N GLU A 193 17.45 -4.86 36.76
CA GLU A 193 17.05 -6.07 37.47
C GLU A 193 15.92 -5.68 38.39
N ARG A 194 14.72 -6.19 38.10
CA ARG A 194 13.67 -6.25 39.10
C ARG A 194 14.24 -7.19 40.17
N LYS A 195 14.83 -6.62 41.22
CA LYS A 195 15.08 -7.32 42.48
C LYS A 195 13.77 -8.04 42.82
N LYS A 196 13.76 -9.37 42.68
CA LYS A 196 12.64 -10.19 43.14
C LYS A 196 12.55 -9.92 44.65
N LYS A 197 11.54 -9.19 45.11
CA LYS A 197 11.20 -9.15 46.53
C LYS A 197 11.02 -10.61 46.98
N PRO A 198 11.75 -11.11 47.99
CA PRO A 198 11.56 -12.46 48.49
C PRO A 198 10.30 -12.45 49.36
N ALA A 199 9.13 -12.56 48.74
CA ALA A 199 7.88 -12.59 49.50
C ALA A 199 6.81 -13.40 48.76
N GLN A 200 7.09 -14.67 48.46
CA GLN A 200 6.04 -15.65 48.13
C GLN A 200 6.46 -17.14 48.17
N LYS A 201 7.54 -17.50 48.88
CA LYS A 201 7.90 -18.92 49.10
C LYS A 201 7.46 -19.49 50.46
N GLU A 202 6.99 -18.69 51.41
CA GLU A 202 6.57 -19.22 52.72
C GLU A 202 5.07 -19.54 52.86
N LYS A 203 4.17 -18.95 52.07
CA LYS A 203 2.73 -19.25 52.17
C LYS A 203 2.29 -20.57 51.52
N LYS A 204 3.18 -21.26 50.78
CA LYS A 204 2.89 -22.59 50.21
C LYS A 204 3.36 -23.77 51.08
N LYS A 205 4.33 -23.59 51.98
CA LYS A 205 4.73 -24.65 52.93
C LYS A 205 3.78 -24.78 54.13
N ALA A 206 3.04 -23.73 54.49
CA ALA A 206 2.05 -23.78 55.57
C ALA A 206 0.69 -24.43 55.18
N LYS A 207 0.41 -24.63 53.87
CA LYS A 207 -0.85 -25.23 53.40
C LYS A 207 -0.77 -26.73 53.08
N GLN A 208 0.43 -27.33 53.14
CA GLN A 208 0.64 -28.77 52.96
C GLN A 208 0.77 -29.54 54.28
N LYS A 209 1.07 -28.89 55.41
CA LYS A 209 1.08 -29.53 56.74
C LYS A 209 -0.30 -29.65 57.43
N LYS A 210 -1.37 -29.07 56.86
CA LYS A 210 -2.75 -29.20 57.39
C LYS A 210 -3.63 -30.20 56.62
N LYS A 211 -3.10 -30.91 55.62
CA LYS A 211 -3.84 -31.96 54.87
C LYS A 211 -3.37 -33.39 55.16
N SER A 212 -2.37 -33.58 56.02
CA SER A 212 -1.86 -34.90 56.42
C SER A 212 -2.31 -35.34 57.83
N ALA A 213 -3.33 -34.68 58.41
CA ALA A 213 -3.84 -35.00 59.76
C ALA A 213 -5.35 -35.35 59.76
N THR A 214 -5.92 -35.78 58.63
CA THR A 214 -7.36 -36.14 58.57
C THR A 214 -7.63 -37.31 57.63
N THR A 215 -6.70 -38.27 57.62
CA THR A 215 -6.91 -39.59 56.99
C THR A 215 -6.25 -40.68 57.83
N SER A 216 -6.68 -40.79 59.09
CA SER A 216 -6.48 -41.98 59.92
C SER A 216 -7.57 -41.98 61.01
N SER A 217 -8.78 -42.35 60.59
CA SER A 217 -9.89 -42.79 61.44
C SER A 217 -11.03 -43.21 60.53
N LYS A 218 -10.95 -44.46 60.07
CA LYS A 218 -12.08 -45.38 59.89
C LYS A 218 -11.53 -46.76 59.57
#